data_AF-E6LYU6-F1
#
_entry.id   AF-E6LYU6-F1
#
_cell.length_a   1.000
_cell.length_b   1.000
_cell.length_c   1.000
_cell.angle_alpha   90.00
_cell.angle_beta   90.00
_cell.angle_gamma   90.00
#
_symmetry.space_group_name_H-M   'P 1'
#
loop_
_entity.id
_entity.type
_entity.pdbx_description
1 polymer ?
#
loop_
_entity_poly.entity_id
_entity_poly.type
_entity_poly.pdbx_seq_one_letter_code
_entity_poly.pdbx_strand_id
1 'polypeptide(L)'
;MSWDAVALRVALFILAALVMVFLGMVLGIWLSPDFVPTDFTPHTVVPGDTMWDIAAANAIGAPADEVLADMMDANALDASSVLNAGQTLLVPVY
;
A
#
# COMPACT_ATOMS: atom_id res chain seq x y z
N MET A 1 33.16 6.29 -40.00
CA MET A 1 32.35 6.46 -38.79
C MET A 1 33.28 6.24 -37.61
N SER A 2 33.59 7.28 -36.82
CA SER A 2 34.51 7.16 -35.69
C SER A 2 33.85 6.37 -34.55
N TRP A 3 34.62 5.52 -33.88
CA TRP A 3 34.15 4.73 -32.74
C TRP A 3 33.60 5.60 -31.61
N ASP A 4 34.16 6.78 -31.39
CA ASP A 4 33.68 7.76 -30.40
C ASP A 4 32.23 8.20 -30.68
N ALA A 5 31.89 8.40 -31.95
CA ALA A 5 30.54 8.78 -32.35
C ALA A 5 29.53 7.63 -32.23
N VAL A 6 29.99 6.37 -32.21
CA VAL A 6 29.14 5.20 -31.95
C VAL A 6 28.95 5.03 -30.45
N ALA A 7 30.04 5.10 -29.67
CA ALA A 7 30.01 4.99 -28.22
C ALA A 7 29.13 6.07 -27.57
N LEU A 8 29.23 7.33 -28.03
CA LEU A 8 28.40 8.42 -27.53
C LEU A 8 26.91 8.20 -27.83
N ARG A 9 26.55 7.68 -29.01
CA ARG A 9 25.16 7.37 -29.35
C ARG A 9 24.61 6.25 -28.48
N VAL A 10 25.39 5.18 -28.27
CA VAL A 10 24.99 4.06 -27.39
C VAL A 10 24.82 4.55 -25.96
N ALA A 11 25.74 5.36 -25.44
CA ALA A 11 25.64 5.93 -24.09
C ALA A 11 24.38 6.80 -23.93
N LEU A 12 24.07 7.64 -24.91
CA LEU A 12 22.84 8.45 -24.90
C LEU A 12 21.57 7.60 -24.96
N PHE A 13 21.57 6.51 -25.75
CA PHE A 13 20.45 5.57 -25.78
C PHE A 13 20.24 4.89 -24.43
N ILE A 14 21.31 4.44 -23.76
CA ILE A 14 21.24 3.83 -22.43
C ILE A 14 20.74 4.86 -21.41
N LEU A 15 21.28 6.08 -21.43
CA LEU A 15 20.85 7.15 -20.54
C LEU A 15 19.37 7.49 -20.74
N ALA A 16 18.92 7.61 -21.99
CA ALA A 16 17.51 7.87 -22.30
C ALA A 16 16.60 6.74 -21.80
N ALA A 17 17.01 5.47 -21.97
CA ALA A 17 16.26 4.33 -21.43
C ALA A 17 16.19 4.36 -19.90
N LEU A 18 17.30 4.66 -19.21
CA LEU A 18 17.32 4.78 -17.76
C LEU A 18 16.44 5.94 -17.27
N VAL A 19 16.49 7.09 -17.94
CA VAL A 19 15.63 8.24 -17.63
C VAL A 19 14.16 7.88 -17.83
N MET A 20 13.82 7.14 -18.90
CA MET A 20 12.44 6.73 -19.15
C MET A 20 11.92 5.75 -18.08
N VAL A 21 12.74 4.80 -17.66
CA VAL A 21 12.41 3.88 -16.56
C VAL A 21 12.25 4.64 -15.25
N PHE A 22 13.18 5.54 -14.94
CA PHE A 22 13.13 6.36 -13.73
C PHE A 22 11.90 7.26 -13.72
N LEU A 23 11.59 7.92 -14.84
CA LEU A 23 10.40 8.75 -14.99
C LEU A 23 9.12 7.93 -14.81
N GLY A 24 9.06 6.74 -15.42
CA GLY A 24 7.94 5.81 -15.25
C GLY A 24 7.73 5.38 -13.79
N MET A 25 8.81 5.10 -13.07
CA MET A 25 8.76 4.76 -11.64
C MET A 25 8.26 5.93 -10.79
N VAL A 26 8.80 7.13 -11.00
CA VAL A 26 8.38 8.33 -10.25
C VAL A 26 6.92 8.67 -10.55
N LEU A 27 6.54 8.71 -11.84
CA LEU A 27 5.15 8.99 -12.23
C LEU A 27 4.18 7.91 -11.74
N GLY A 28 4.60 6.64 -11.72
CA GLY A 28 3.82 5.54 -11.16
C GLY A 28 3.40 5.82 -9.73
N ILE A 29 4.35 6.21 -8.86
CA ILE A 29 4.08 6.55 -7.45
C ILE A 29 3.04 7.68 -7.32
N TRP A 30 3.16 8.75 -8.13
CA TRP A 30 2.24 9.89 -8.07
C TRP A 30 0.84 9.61 -8.62
N LEU A 31 0.70 8.64 -9.51
CA LEU A 31 -0.58 8.25 -10.13
C LEU A 31 -1.21 7.03 -9.45
N SER A 32 -0.57 6.48 -8.41
CA SER A 32 -1.09 5.35 -7.65
C SER A 32 -2.28 5.82 -6.81
N PRO A 33 -3.49 5.26 -6.98
CA PRO A 33 -4.66 5.63 -6.19
C PRO A 33 -4.50 5.31 -4.69
N ASP A 34 -3.57 4.41 -4.37
CA ASP A 34 -3.25 3.87 -3.05
C ASP A 34 -2.46 4.85 -2.15
N PHE A 35 -2.13 6.05 -2.62
CA PHE A 35 -1.38 7.06 -1.86
C PHE A 35 -2.26 8.03 -1.06
N VAL A 36 -3.41 7.57 -0.57
CA VAL A 36 -4.19 8.30 0.43
C VAL A 36 -3.57 7.99 1.80
N PRO A 37 -3.08 8.99 2.57
CA PRO A 37 -2.60 8.73 3.92
C PRO A 37 -3.73 8.12 4.76
N THR A 38 -3.59 6.85 5.14
CA THR A 38 -4.55 6.17 6.00
C THR A 38 -4.27 6.53 7.46
N ASP A 39 -5.22 7.22 8.10
CA ASP A 39 -5.16 7.47 9.54
C ASP A 39 -5.65 6.23 10.30
N PHE A 40 -5.10 5.97 11.48
CA PHE A 40 -5.48 4.82 12.30
C PHE A 40 -6.04 5.28 13.65
N THR A 41 -7.10 4.61 14.08
CA THR A 41 -7.70 4.77 15.41
C THR A 41 -7.61 3.46 16.21
N PRO A 42 -7.30 3.52 17.51
CA PRO A 42 -7.34 2.34 18.36
C PRO A 42 -8.78 1.90 18.64
N HIS A 43 -9.10 0.65 18.34
CA HIS A 43 -10.34 -0.03 18.73
C HIS A 43 -10.05 -1.13 19.76
N THR A 44 -10.88 -1.24 20.79
CA THR A 44 -10.77 -2.34 21.75
C THR A 44 -11.79 -3.41 21.41
N VAL A 45 -11.31 -4.60 21.08
CA VAL A 45 -12.12 -5.76 20.70
C VAL A 45 -13.04 -6.15 21.85
N VAL A 46 -14.34 -6.25 21.59
CA VAL A 46 -15.33 -6.76 22.55
C VAL A 46 -15.74 -8.20 22.21
N PRO A 47 -16.26 -8.98 23.19
CA PRO A 47 -16.73 -10.33 22.92
C PRO A 47 -17.79 -10.36 21.80
N GLY A 48 -17.52 -11.14 20.75
CA GLY A 48 -18.40 -11.25 19.58
C GLY A 48 -17.93 -10.45 18.37
N ASP A 49 -16.94 -9.55 18.53
CA ASP A 49 -16.31 -8.89 17.40
C ASP A 49 -15.54 -9.89 16.54
N THR A 50 -15.67 -9.74 15.22
CA THR A 50 -14.77 -10.36 14.26
C THR A 50 -14.00 -9.28 13.51
N MET A 51 -12.83 -9.64 12.99
CA MET A 51 -12.01 -8.68 12.24
C MET A 51 -12.74 -8.20 10.99
N TRP A 52 -13.53 -9.09 10.36
CA TRP A 52 -14.38 -8.76 9.24
C TRP A 52 -15.47 -7.76 9.61
N ASP A 53 -16.15 -7.96 10.75
CA ASP A 53 -17.22 -7.06 11.18
C ASP A 53 -16.68 -5.67 11.53
N ILE A 54 -15.50 -5.61 12.20
CA ILE A 54 -14.83 -4.33 12.49
C ILE A 54 -14.41 -3.64 11.19
N ALA A 55 -13.80 -4.36 10.25
CA ALA A 55 -13.41 -3.79 8.96
C ALA A 55 -14.63 -3.28 8.17
N ALA A 56 -15.68 -4.09 8.05
CA ALA A 56 -16.91 -3.72 7.34
C ALA A 56 -17.62 -2.51 7.98
N ALA A 57 -17.57 -2.37 9.30
CA ALA A 57 -18.12 -1.21 10.00
C ALA A 57 -17.32 0.09 9.77
N ASN A 58 -16.03 0.00 9.45
CA ASN A 58 -15.14 1.13 9.23
C ASN A 58 -14.79 1.37 7.75
N ALA A 59 -15.36 0.56 6.84
CA ALA A 59 -15.20 0.67 5.40
C ALA A 59 -16.02 1.83 4.81
N ILE A 60 -15.62 3.07 5.12
CA ILE A 60 -16.28 4.29 4.61
C ILE A 60 -15.65 4.66 3.26
N GLY A 61 -16.32 4.32 2.17
CA GLY A 61 -15.85 4.69 0.82
C GLY A 61 -14.71 3.83 0.27
N ALA A 62 -14.17 2.92 1.08
CA ALA A 62 -13.23 1.87 0.67
C ALA A 62 -13.92 0.48 0.69
N PRO A 63 -13.46 -0.48 -0.12
CA PRO A 63 -13.88 -1.89 -0.04
C PRO A 63 -13.49 -2.52 1.31
N ALA A 64 -14.38 -3.31 1.90
CA ALA A 64 -14.13 -3.92 3.22
C ALA A 64 -12.95 -4.91 3.23
N ASP A 65 -12.63 -5.51 2.08
CA ASP A 65 -11.47 -6.36 1.87
C ASP A 65 -10.15 -5.58 1.90
N GLU A 66 -10.13 -4.36 1.38
CA GLU A 66 -8.97 -3.45 1.47
C GLU A 66 -8.75 -3.03 2.93
N VAL A 67 -9.82 -2.59 3.61
CA VAL A 67 -9.78 -2.24 5.04
C VAL A 67 -9.30 -3.42 5.90
N LEU A 68 -9.76 -4.64 5.59
CA LEU A 68 -9.34 -5.83 6.29
C LEU A 68 -7.84 -6.11 6.10
N ALA A 69 -7.32 -5.97 4.88
CA ALA A 69 -5.91 -6.17 4.59
C ALA A 69 -5.04 -5.14 5.33
N ASP A 70 -5.44 -3.87 5.28
CA ASP A 70 -4.76 -2.79 6.01
C ASP A 70 -4.78 -3.02 7.53
N MET A 71 -5.91 -3.50 8.07
CA MET A 71 -6.01 -3.91 9.47
C MET A 71 -5.08 -5.07 9.82
N MET A 72 -4.99 -6.10 8.97
CA MET A 72 -4.09 -7.24 9.18
C MET A 72 -2.64 -6.78 9.24
N ASP A 73 -2.20 -6.00 8.26
CA ASP A 73 -0.83 -5.50 8.16
C ASP A 73 -0.47 -4.57 9.33
N ALA A 74 -1.35 -3.63 9.69
CA ALA A 74 -1.11 -2.69 10.78
C ALA A 74 -1.00 -3.36 12.16
N ASN A 75 -1.66 -4.50 12.36
CA ASN A 75 -1.68 -5.22 13.63
C ASN A 75 -0.79 -6.46 13.66
N ALA A 76 -0.06 -6.74 12.57
CA ALA A 76 0.72 -7.97 12.38
C ALA A 76 -0.12 -9.25 12.62
N LEU A 77 -1.34 -9.24 12.09
CA LEU A 77 -2.29 -10.35 12.11
C LEU A 77 -2.46 -10.94 10.72
N ASP A 78 -3.01 -12.14 10.65
CA ASP A 78 -3.34 -12.81 9.41
C ASP A 78 -4.76 -13.41 9.47
N ALA A 79 -5.21 -14.03 8.37
CA ALA A 79 -6.53 -14.66 8.28
C ALA A 79 -6.75 -15.83 9.27
N SER A 80 -5.67 -16.38 9.85
CA SER A 80 -5.74 -17.45 10.85
C SER A 80 -5.70 -16.92 12.30
N SER A 81 -5.42 -15.63 12.47
CA SER A 81 -5.26 -15.00 13.76
C SER A 81 -6.61 -14.88 14.47
N VAL A 82 -6.64 -15.30 15.73
CA VAL A 82 -7.83 -15.24 16.58
C VAL A 82 -7.79 -13.94 17.39
N LEU A 83 -8.85 -13.15 17.28
CA LEU A 83 -9.02 -11.95 18.09
C LEU A 83 -9.37 -12.31 19.54
N ASN A 84 -8.73 -11.62 20.48
CA ASN A 84 -8.99 -11.78 21.90
C ASN A 84 -9.75 -10.56 22.43
N ALA A 85 -10.79 -10.79 23.24
CA ALA A 85 -11.51 -9.69 23.88
C ALA A 85 -10.56 -8.88 24.78
N GLY A 86 -10.64 -7.55 24.68
CA GLY A 86 -9.73 -6.61 25.34
C GLY A 86 -8.45 -6.30 24.57
N GLN A 87 -8.21 -6.95 23.42
CA GLN A 87 -7.12 -6.60 22.52
C GLN A 87 -7.37 -5.23 21.89
N THR A 88 -6.34 -4.38 21.84
CA THR A 88 -6.38 -3.13 21.09
C THR A 88 -5.90 -3.39 19.67
N LEU A 89 -6.70 -2.99 18.69
CA LEU A 89 -6.39 -3.04 17.26
C LEU A 89 -6.28 -1.63 16.70
N LEU A 90 -5.34 -1.44 15.78
CA LEU A 90 -5.29 -0.28 14.90
C LEU A 90 -6.27 -0.49 13.76
N VAL A 91 -7.28 0.37 13.67
CA VAL A 91 -8.31 0.32 12.62
C VAL A 91 -8.12 1.54 11.72
N PRO A 92 -7.96 1.35 10.40
CA PRO A 92 -7.85 2.45 9.46
C PRO A 92 -9.17 3.23 9.36
N VAL A 93 -9.06 4.53 9.15
CA VAL A 93 -10.16 5.48 9.01
C VAL A 93 -9.99 6.18 7.66
N TYR A 94 -11.02 6.10 6.81
CA TYR A 94 -11.08 6.74 5.50
C TYR A 94 -12.08 7.89 5.48
#